data_AF-A0A935WDT9-F1
#
_entry.id   AF-A0A935WDT9-F1
#
_cell.length_a   1.000
_cell.length_b   1.000
_cell.length_c   1.000
_cell.angle_alpha   90.00
_cell.angle_beta   90.00
_cell.angle_gamma   90.00
#
_symmetry.space_group_name_H-M   'P 1'
#
loop_
_entity.id
_entity.type
_entity.pdbx_description
1 polymer ?
#
loop_
_entity_poly.entity_id
_entity_poly.type
_entity_poly.pdbx_seq_one_letter_code
_entity_poly.pdbx_strand_id
1 'polypeptide(L)'
;MKDEMTRQQLVGLSLAVFKDGKLVLERGYGFANLEHQVPATPATVYQSGSVGKQFTAAGIMLLVRDGKLRLDEPVTQVFPSAPAEFQQVTIEHLLTHTGGTGDYPDNFDLRHDWTEDELKSFIFSRPLRFPPGSKWEYSNMGYVLLGLIIHEVSGQFYGDFLAERIFRPLGMSTTRIINEAAIIPNRAAGYERDSAGTVENQAWVAPRINTTADGSLYFTVRDLARWDLGLRNGALFTPAELAHPHPMRLRDRPVHRLRLRLVGGGGGRPPRHGARRLVAGLQDAHPALPGGWAHGGGAGQRGVGGAGRRGARGGQAVEPRAGHVGGRGVATQGPSAARARMGKRERPPSSRKAAVLFPARIVGAAQGPRRRCG
;
A
#
# COMPACT_ATOMS: atom_id res chain seq x y z
N MET A 1 8.62 -19.21 -2.66
CA MET A 1 7.41 -18.34 -2.74
C MET A 1 6.33 -18.80 -1.79
N LYS A 2 5.92 -20.09 -1.81
CA LYS A 2 4.99 -20.62 -0.80
C LYS A 2 5.48 -20.37 0.64
N ASP A 3 6.74 -20.69 0.93
CA ASP A 3 7.35 -20.44 2.25
C ASP A 3 7.29 -18.96 2.66
N GLU A 4 7.45 -18.07 1.69
CA GLU A 4 7.43 -16.63 1.91
C GLU A 4 6.01 -16.12 2.18
N MET A 5 5.01 -16.66 1.48
CA MET A 5 3.61 -16.38 1.79
C MET A 5 3.22 -16.91 3.17
N THR A 6 3.71 -18.09 3.57
CA THR A 6 3.48 -18.61 4.92
C THR A 6 4.14 -17.71 5.96
N ARG A 7 5.40 -17.31 5.75
CA ARG A 7 6.16 -16.43 6.64
C ARG A 7 5.50 -15.06 6.81
N GLN A 8 4.98 -14.50 5.73
CA GLN A 8 4.27 -13.22 5.74
C GLN A 8 2.76 -13.36 5.99
N GLN A 9 2.28 -14.59 6.15
CA GLN A 9 0.88 -14.92 6.36
C GLN A 9 -0.08 -14.33 5.30
N LEU A 10 0.36 -14.30 4.02
CA LEU A 10 -0.40 -13.77 2.89
C LEU A 10 -1.49 -14.75 2.44
N VAL A 11 -2.71 -14.25 2.23
CA VAL A 11 -3.84 -15.01 1.67
C VAL A 11 -3.63 -15.31 0.19
N GLY A 12 -3.18 -14.31 -0.57
CA GLY A 12 -2.94 -14.41 -2.00
C GLY A 12 -1.83 -13.47 -2.47
N LEU A 13 -1.19 -13.83 -3.57
CA LEU A 13 -0.12 -13.07 -4.19
C LEU A 13 -0.16 -13.27 -5.70
N SER A 14 -0.02 -12.17 -6.44
CA SER A 14 0.30 -12.22 -7.86
C SER A 14 1.67 -11.62 -8.10
N LEU A 15 2.46 -12.23 -8.97
CA LEU A 15 3.83 -11.83 -9.25
C LEU A 15 4.06 -11.84 -10.75
N ALA A 16 4.74 -10.81 -11.26
CA ALA A 16 5.39 -10.81 -12.56
C ALA A 16 6.89 -10.49 -12.38
N VAL A 17 7.74 -11.19 -13.12
CA VAL A 17 9.20 -10.99 -13.13
C VAL A 17 9.64 -10.72 -14.55
N PHE A 18 10.37 -9.63 -14.72
CA PHE A 18 10.96 -9.22 -15.99
C PHE A 18 12.47 -9.37 -15.94
N LYS A 19 13.04 -9.85 -17.03
CA LYS A 19 14.48 -9.88 -17.25
C LYS A 19 14.76 -9.32 -18.64
N ASP A 20 15.60 -8.31 -18.71
CA ASP A 20 16.01 -7.65 -19.96
C ASP A 20 14.80 -7.21 -20.82
N GLY A 21 13.80 -6.60 -20.16
CA GLY A 21 12.57 -6.13 -20.79
C GLY A 21 11.55 -7.22 -21.15
N LYS A 22 11.87 -8.50 -20.92
CA LYS A 22 11.00 -9.64 -21.25
C LYS A 22 10.36 -10.22 -20.00
N LEU A 23 9.08 -10.52 -20.07
CA LEU A 23 8.38 -11.27 -19.03
C LEU A 23 8.94 -12.70 -18.97
N VAL A 24 9.53 -13.08 -17.85
CA VAL A 24 10.12 -14.42 -17.64
C VAL A 24 9.31 -15.28 -16.66
N LEU A 25 8.42 -14.67 -15.89
CA LEU A 25 7.50 -15.37 -15.01
C LEU A 25 6.30 -14.47 -14.73
N GLU A 26 5.09 -15.00 -14.88
CA GLU A 26 3.90 -14.48 -14.23
C GLU A 26 3.15 -15.61 -13.55
N ARG A 27 2.78 -15.43 -12.28
CA ARG A 27 2.09 -16.46 -11.52
C ARG A 27 1.30 -15.86 -10.36
N GLY A 28 0.15 -16.45 -10.10
CA GLY A 28 -0.59 -16.24 -8.86
C GLY A 28 -0.38 -17.41 -7.88
N TYR A 29 -0.47 -17.12 -6.60
CA TYR A 29 -0.33 -18.06 -5.49
C TYR A 29 -1.40 -17.74 -4.43
N GLY A 30 -1.96 -18.76 -3.80
CA GLY A 30 -3.04 -18.59 -2.81
C GLY A 30 -4.33 -18.11 -3.47
N PHE A 31 -5.09 -17.28 -2.76
CA PHE A 31 -6.46 -16.93 -3.14
C PHE A 31 -6.65 -15.43 -3.35
N ALA A 32 -7.37 -15.06 -4.41
CA ALA A 32 -7.92 -13.71 -4.59
C ALA A 32 -9.15 -13.49 -3.71
N ASN A 33 -9.89 -14.55 -3.40
CA ASN A 33 -10.97 -14.54 -2.43
C ASN A 33 -10.95 -15.87 -1.66
N LEU A 34 -10.79 -15.79 -0.34
CA LEU A 34 -10.67 -16.92 0.57
C LEU A 34 -12.01 -17.60 0.84
N GLU A 35 -13.09 -16.83 1.02
CA GLU A 35 -14.45 -17.34 1.30
C GLU A 35 -14.94 -18.27 0.19
N HIS A 36 -14.62 -17.94 -1.05
CA HIS A 36 -15.03 -18.67 -2.24
C HIS A 36 -13.89 -19.48 -2.87
N GLN A 37 -12.72 -19.51 -2.22
CA GLN A 37 -11.53 -20.21 -2.69
C GLN A 37 -11.13 -19.87 -4.14
N VAL A 38 -11.34 -18.61 -4.56
CA VAL A 38 -10.97 -18.14 -5.89
C VAL A 38 -9.45 -18.00 -5.94
N PRO A 39 -8.74 -18.69 -6.86
CA PRO A 39 -7.29 -18.62 -6.92
C PRO A 39 -6.81 -17.24 -7.36
N ALA A 40 -5.70 -16.77 -6.77
CA ALA A 40 -4.99 -15.60 -7.28
C ALA A 40 -4.36 -15.93 -8.64
N THR A 41 -4.36 -14.95 -9.56
CA THR A 41 -3.79 -15.08 -10.91
C THR A 41 -3.09 -13.78 -11.32
N PRO A 42 -2.21 -13.77 -12.33
CA PRO A 42 -1.64 -12.52 -12.86
C PRO A 42 -2.67 -11.46 -13.30
N ALA A 43 -3.93 -11.86 -13.53
CA ALA A 43 -5.04 -10.98 -13.87
C ALA A 43 -5.83 -10.48 -12.65
N THR A 44 -5.51 -10.95 -11.44
CA THR A 44 -6.15 -10.48 -10.20
C THR A 44 -5.85 -9.00 -9.98
N VAL A 45 -6.91 -8.24 -9.70
CA VAL A 45 -6.89 -6.80 -9.47
C VAL A 45 -6.78 -6.55 -7.98
N TYR A 46 -5.80 -5.76 -7.57
CA TYR A 46 -5.49 -5.45 -6.17
C TYR A 46 -5.57 -3.95 -5.92
N GLN A 47 -5.96 -3.56 -4.70
CA GLN A 47 -5.78 -2.19 -4.23
C GLN A 47 -4.28 -1.90 -4.13
N SER A 48 -3.86 -0.73 -4.61
CA SER A 48 -2.44 -0.41 -4.75
C SER A 48 -1.75 0.02 -3.46
N GLY A 49 -2.51 0.63 -2.55
CA GLY A 49 -1.94 1.44 -1.46
C GLY A 49 -0.90 2.42 -2.01
N SER A 50 0.14 2.68 -1.23
CA SER A 50 1.17 3.69 -1.56
C SER A 50 1.95 3.45 -2.86
N VAL A 51 1.86 2.26 -3.46
CA VAL A 51 2.40 2.03 -4.81
C VAL A 51 1.71 2.94 -5.84
N GLY A 52 0.45 3.33 -5.58
CA GLY A 52 -0.31 4.25 -6.43
C GLY A 52 0.26 5.66 -6.51
N LYS A 53 1.03 6.11 -5.50
CA LYS A 53 1.60 7.47 -5.44
C LYS A 53 2.48 7.82 -6.64
N GLN A 54 3.14 6.84 -7.24
CA GLN A 54 3.97 7.09 -8.42
C GLN A 54 3.15 7.61 -9.62
N PHE A 55 1.88 7.23 -9.72
CA PHE A 55 0.99 7.73 -10.76
C PHE A 55 0.57 9.17 -10.48
N THR A 56 0.26 9.52 -9.22
CA THR A 56 0.02 10.90 -8.80
C THR A 56 1.24 11.78 -9.08
N ALA A 57 2.44 11.33 -8.70
CA ALA A 57 3.68 12.05 -8.97
C ALA A 57 3.91 12.25 -10.48
N ALA A 58 3.68 11.22 -11.29
CA ALA A 58 3.73 11.33 -12.73
C ALA A 58 2.69 12.30 -13.29
N GLY A 59 1.46 12.31 -12.74
CA GLY A 59 0.43 13.26 -13.13
C GLY A 59 0.86 14.71 -12.91
N ILE A 60 1.45 15.00 -11.74
CA ILE A 60 2.04 16.31 -11.44
C ILE A 60 3.16 16.66 -12.41
N MET A 61 4.08 15.73 -12.68
CA MET A 61 5.17 15.98 -13.63
C MET A 61 4.68 16.23 -15.06
N LEU A 62 3.55 15.63 -15.47
CA LEU A 62 2.93 15.93 -16.76
C LEU A 62 2.38 17.36 -16.80
N LEU A 63 1.75 17.83 -15.71
CA LEU A 63 1.32 19.23 -15.61
C LEU A 63 2.50 20.21 -15.62
N VAL A 64 3.62 19.84 -14.98
CA VAL A 64 4.86 20.62 -15.03
C VAL A 64 5.41 20.69 -16.45
N ARG A 65 5.45 19.55 -17.15
CA ARG A 65 5.88 19.51 -18.55
C ARG A 65 4.99 20.32 -19.47
N ASP A 66 3.67 20.31 -19.23
CA ASP A 66 2.70 21.10 -19.98
C ASP A 66 2.80 22.61 -19.66
N GLY A 67 3.70 23.02 -18.75
CA GLY A 67 3.89 24.41 -18.33
C GLY A 67 2.76 24.96 -17.46
N LYS A 68 1.87 24.09 -16.96
CA LYS A 68 0.71 24.46 -16.14
C LYS A 68 1.03 24.54 -14.65
N LEU A 69 2.16 23.99 -14.24
CA LEU A 69 2.60 23.92 -12.85
C LEU A 69 4.13 24.05 -12.80
N ARG A 70 4.69 24.54 -11.70
CA ARG A 70 6.13 24.53 -11.39
C ARG A 70 6.35 23.82 -10.06
N LEU A 71 7.47 23.13 -9.93
CA LEU A 71 7.78 22.38 -8.72
C LEU A 71 8.10 23.28 -7.52
N ASP A 72 8.65 24.46 -7.80
CA ASP A 72 9.00 25.46 -6.79
C ASP A 72 7.86 26.41 -6.43
N GLU A 73 6.69 26.30 -7.10
CA GLU A 73 5.57 27.16 -6.76
C GLU A 73 4.94 26.75 -5.42
N PRO A 74 4.59 27.73 -4.57
CA PRO A 74 3.83 27.49 -3.36
C PRO A 74 2.45 26.90 -3.63
N VAL A 75 1.98 26.04 -2.72
CA VAL A 75 0.60 25.53 -2.68
C VAL A 75 -0.41 26.69 -2.69
N THR A 76 -0.09 27.83 -2.09
CA THR A 76 -0.95 29.02 -2.06
C THR A 76 -1.15 29.68 -3.43
N GLN A 77 -0.30 29.41 -4.43
CA GLN A 77 -0.54 29.87 -5.81
C GLN A 77 -1.67 29.08 -6.47
N VAL A 78 -1.81 27.79 -6.13
CA VAL A 78 -2.92 26.94 -6.60
C VAL A 78 -4.17 27.14 -5.75
N PHE A 79 -4.00 27.31 -4.43
CA PHE A 79 -5.09 27.52 -3.49
C PHE A 79 -4.90 28.84 -2.72
N PRO A 80 -5.38 29.98 -3.24
CA PRO A 80 -5.22 31.29 -2.60
C PRO A 80 -5.81 31.39 -1.19
N SER A 81 -6.79 30.54 -0.86
CA SER A 81 -7.42 30.46 0.47
C SER A 81 -6.62 29.62 1.48
N ALA A 82 -5.49 29.03 1.09
CA ALA A 82 -4.68 28.24 2.00
C ALA A 82 -4.05 29.11 3.11
N PRO A 83 -3.88 28.59 4.33
CA PRO A 83 -3.30 29.33 5.45
C PRO A 83 -1.89 29.85 5.15
N ALA A 84 -1.50 30.96 5.79
CA ALA A 84 -0.20 31.61 5.55
C ALA A 84 1.01 30.68 5.76
N GLU A 85 0.92 29.68 6.64
CA GLU A 85 1.99 28.69 6.84
C GLU A 85 2.26 27.81 5.60
N PHE A 86 1.27 27.65 4.71
CA PHE A 86 1.43 26.92 3.44
C PHE A 86 2.15 27.74 2.36
N GLN A 87 2.44 29.03 2.58
CA GLN A 87 3.19 29.86 1.62
C GLN A 87 4.61 29.33 1.35
N GLN A 88 5.18 28.56 2.28
CA GLN A 88 6.49 27.93 2.12
C GLN A 88 6.41 26.47 1.65
N VAL A 89 5.21 25.88 1.58
CA VAL A 89 5.01 24.52 1.09
C VAL A 89 4.94 24.59 -0.43
N THR A 90 5.92 24.00 -1.13
CA THR A 90 5.93 23.93 -2.59
C THR A 90 5.36 22.60 -3.08
N ILE A 91 5.07 22.51 -4.38
CA ILE A 91 4.68 21.25 -5.02
C ILE A 91 5.76 20.17 -4.82
N GLU A 92 7.03 20.54 -4.94
CA GLU A 92 8.16 19.66 -4.66
C GLU A 92 8.13 19.13 -3.23
N HIS A 93 7.86 19.98 -2.24
CA HIS A 93 7.76 19.56 -0.84
C HIS A 93 6.68 18.50 -0.62
N LEU A 94 5.55 18.58 -1.32
CA LEU A 94 4.50 17.57 -1.26
C LEU A 94 4.94 16.25 -1.90
N LEU A 95 5.50 16.29 -3.12
CA LEU A 95 5.98 15.11 -3.85
C LEU A 95 7.01 14.31 -3.07
N THR A 96 7.83 15.03 -2.31
CA THR A 96 9.01 14.51 -1.62
C THR A 96 8.80 14.22 -0.13
N HIS A 97 7.59 14.43 0.40
CA HIS A 97 7.27 14.25 1.81
C HIS A 97 8.08 15.16 2.76
N THR A 98 8.37 16.39 2.33
CA THR A 98 9.04 17.41 3.16
C THR A 98 8.18 18.64 3.42
N GLY A 99 6.88 18.57 3.11
CA GLY A 99 5.93 19.67 3.29
C GLY A 99 5.42 19.86 4.73
N GLY A 100 5.56 18.86 5.60
CA GLY A 100 5.07 18.95 6.98
C GLY A 100 3.57 18.66 7.17
N THR A 101 2.84 18.29 6.10
CA THR A 101 1.39 18.01 6.13
C THR A 101 0.99 16.73 6.89
N GLY A 102 1.95 15.81 7.09
CA GLY A 102 1.78 14.61 7.93
C GLY A 102 0.85 13.54 7.36
N ASP A 103 0.57 12.53 8.17
CA ASP A 103 -0.35 11.43 7.84
C ASP A 103 -1.78 11.70 8.38
N TYR A 104 -2.71 10.78 8.09
CA TYR A 104 -4.02 10.71 8.72
C TYR A 104 -3.85 10.63 10.25
N PRO A 105 -4.42 11.57 11.02
CA PRO A 105 -4.38 11.49 12.47
C PRO A 105 -5.31 10.38 12.97
N ASP A 106 -5.09 9.91 14.20
CA ASP A 106 -5.86 8.80 14.80
C ASP A 106 -7.38 9.07 14.85
N ASN A 107 -7.80 10.34 14.85
CA ASN A 107 -9.20 10.74 14.86
C ASN A 107 -9.78 11.02 13.46
N PHE A 108 -9.05 10.74 12.38
CA PHE A 108 -9.57 10.86 11.03
C PHE A 108 -10.59 9.76 10.75
N ASP A 109 -11.83 10.15 10.44
CA ASP A 109 -12.88 9.18 10.16
C ASP A 109 -12.77 8.63 8.74
N LEU A 110 -12.19 7.43 8.61
CA LEU A 110 -12.10 6.69 7.36
C LEU A 110 -13.46 6.20 6.83
N ARG A 111 -14.53 6.30 7.63
CA ARG A 111 -15.89 5.90 7.26
C ARG A 111 -16.76 7.07 6.79
N HIS A 112 -16.28 8.31 6.93
CA HIS A 112 -16.96 9.50 6.41
C HIS A 112 -16.65 9.67 4.92
N ASP A 113 -17.66 10.00 4.13
CA ASP A 113 -17.52 10.29 2.70
C ASP A 113 -17.06 11.75 2.48
N TRP A 114 -15.79 12.01 2.78
CA TRP A 114 -15.21 13.34 2.65
C TRP A 114 -15.26 13.85 1.20
N THR A 115 -15.85 15.01 1.00
CA THR A 115 -15.70 15.77 -0.26
C THR A 115 -14.28 16.31 -0.40
N GLU A 116 -13.89 16.68 -1.61
CA GLU A 116 -12.58 17.30 -1.85
C GLU A 116 -12.40 18.61 -1.07
N ASP A 117 -13.46 19.42 -0.94
CA ASP A 117 -13.42 20.65 -0.15
C ASP A 117 -13.30 20.39 1.35
N GLU A 118 -13.95 19.34 1.87
CA GLU A 118 -13.78 18.93 3.27
C GLU A 118 -12.37 18.41 3.53
N LEU A 119 -11.80 17.59 2.62
CA LEU A 119 -10.40 17.12 2.73
C LEU A 119 -9.42 18.29 2.68
N LYS A 120 -9.59 19.21 1.74
CA LYS A 120 -8.78 20.43 1.61
C LYS A 120 -8.84 21.25 2.89
N SER A 121 -10.05 21.50 3.39
CA SER A 121 -10.28 22.26 4.63
C SER A 121 -9.69 21.55 5.84
N PHE A 122 -9.83 20.23 5.92
CA PHE A 122 -9.23 19.42 6.98
C PHE A 122 -7.71 19.54 6.99
N ILE A 123 -7.07 19.39 5.84
CA ILE A 123 -5.60 19.52 5.69
C ILE A 123 -5.15 20.92 6.11
N PHE A 124 -5.83 21.97 5.64
CA PHE A 124 -5.49 23.35 5.94
C PHE A 124 -5.83 23.80 7.36
N SER A 125 -6.75 23.14 8.05
CA SER A 125 -7.06 23.46 9.46
C SER A 125 -5.97 23.01 10.44
N ARG A 126 -5.00 22.22 10.00
CA ARG A 126 -3.98 21.59 10.84
C ARG A 126 -2.64 22.29 10.68
N PRO A 127 -1.91 22.56 11.78
CA PRO A 127 -0.58 23.13 11.69
C PRO A 127 0.39 22.17 11.00
N LEU A 128 1.34 22.73 10.26
CA LEU A 128 2.47 21.95 9.74
C LEU A 128 3.27 21.33 10.90
N ARG A 129 3.61 20.04 10.77
CA ARG A 129 4.38 19.29 11.79
C ARG A 129 5.82 19.75 11.93
N PHE A 130 6.36 20.37 10.88
CA PHE A 130 7.71 20.94 10.84
C PHE A 130 7.80 21.96 9.69
N PRO A 131 8.78 22.88 9.72
CA PRO A 131 8.99 23.83 8.63
C PRO A 131 9.23 23.13 7.29
N PRO A 132 8.60 23.57 6.18
CA PRO A 132 8.78 22.94 4.87
C PRO A 132 10.25 22.83 4.47
N GLY A 133 10.65 21.67 3.95
CA GLY A 133 12.03 21.37 3.53
C GLY A 133 13.01 21.09 4.69
N SER A 134 12.60 21.19 5.95
CA SER A 134 13.51 20.96 7.09
C SER A 134 13.70 19.48 7.43
N LYS A 135 12.70 18.63 7.16
CA LYS A 135 12.69 17.20 7.50
C LYS A 135 11.97 16.39 6.42
N TRP A 136 12.27 15.10 6.38
CA TRP A 136 11.47 14.13 5.64
C TRP A 136 10.55 13.39 6.60
N GLU A 137 9.26 13.35 6.30
CA GLU A 137 8.27 12.55 7.02
C GLU A 137 7.19 12.11 6.03
N TYR A 138 7.05 10.81 5.83
CA TYR A 138 6.05 10.23 4.95
C TYR A 138 4.65 10.82 5.21
N SER A 139 3.95 11.17 4.14
CA SER A 139 2.69 11.91 4.22
C SER A 139 1.71 11.44 3.15
N ASN A 140 0.57 10.86 3.60
CA ASN A 140 -0.58 10.64 2.74
C ASN A 140 -1.29 11.97 2.44
N MET A 141 -1.45 12.86 3.43
CA MET A 141 -2.13 14.15 3.23
C MET A 141 -1.46 15.05 2.19
N GLY A 142 -0.13 15.00 2.08
CA GLY A 142 0.58 15.70 1.01
C GLY A 142 0.20 15.17 -0.38
N TYR A 143 -0.02 13.87 -0.52
CA TYR A 143 -0.46 13.27 -1.78
C TYR A 143 -1.96 13.45 -2.05
N VAL A 144 -2.81 13.45 -1.01
CA VAL A 144 -4.21 13.89 -1.14
C VAL A 144 -4.24 15.29 -1.74
N LEU A 145 -3.44 16.21 -1.20
CA LEU A 145 -3.33 17.58 -1.69
C LEU A 145 -2.80 17.64 -3.13
N LEU A 146 -1.83 16.79 -3.52
CA LEU A 146 -1.40 16.70 -4.93
C LEU A 146 -2.53 16.26 -5.87
N GLY A 147 -3.43 15.37 -5.42
CA GLY A 147 -4.63 15.00 -6.19
C GLY A 147 -5.55 16.20 -6.42
N LEU A 148 -5.79 16.99 -5.36
CA LEU A 148 -6.57 18.22 -5.44
C LEU A 148 -5.91 19.25 -6.37
N ILE A 149 -4.58 19.34 -6.37
CA ILE A 149 -3.83 20.23 -7.28
C ILE A 149 -3.99 19.78 -8.72
N ILE A 150 -3.94 18.47 -9.01
CA ILE A 150 -4.24 17.97 -10.35
C ILE A 150 -5.64 18.41 -10.76
N HIS A 151 -6.63 18.29 -9.88
CA HIS A 151 -7.99 18.73 -10.19
C HIS A 151 -8.06 20.23 -10.49
N GLU A 152 -7.57 21.07 -9.60
CA GLU A 152 -7.60 22.53 -9.75
C GLU A 152 -6.94 22.98 -11.08
N VAL A 153 -5.77 22.44 -11.39
CA VAL A 153 -4.96 22.87 -12.54
C VAL A 153 -5.44 22.27 -13.86
N SER A 154 -6.00 21.06 -13.85
CA SER A 154 -6.46 20.38 -15.06
C SER A 154 -7.94 20.58 -15.36
N GLY A 155 -8.75 20.93 -14.36
CA GLY A 155 -10.22 20.93 -14.43
C GLY A 155 -10.83 19.52 -14.48
N GLN A 156 -10.05 18.47 -14.23
CA GLN A 156 -10.49 17.08 -14.25
C GLN A 156 -10.27 16.42 -12.89
N PHE A 157 -11.18 15.55 -12.47
CA PHE A 157 -10.89 14.65 -11.36
C PHE A 157 -9.59 13.87 -11.63
N TYR A 158 -8.68 13.80 -10.65
CA TYR A 158 -7.32 13.30 -10.88
C TYR A 158 -7.32 11.86 -11.44
N GLY A 159 -8.30 11.03 -11.09
CA GLY A 159 -8.41 9.67 -11.60
C GLY A 159 -8.66 9.62 -13.11
N ASP A 160 -9.50 10.52 -13.61
CA ASP A 160 -9.79 10.67 -15.04
C ASP A 160 -8.56 11.21 -15.77
N PHE A 161 -7.87 12.19 -15.16
CA PHE A 161 -6.60 12.70 -15.67
C PHE A 161 -5.55 11.59 -15.80
N LEU A 162 -5.37 10.74 -14.78
CA LEU A 162 -4.44 9.62 -14.84
C LEU A 162 -4.87 8.58 -15.89
N ALA A 163 -6.17 8.31 -16.00
CA ALA A 163 -6.69 7.38 -17.02
C ALA A 163 -6.41 7.86 -18.45
N GLU A 164 -6.62 9.15 -18.70
CA GLU A 164 -6.38 9.78 -20.00
C GLU A 164 -4.89 9.90 -20.32
N ARG A 165 -4.11 10.42 -19.38
CA ARG A 165 -2.72 10.85 -19.63
C ARG A 165 -1.68 9.75 -19.40
N ILE A 166 -2.02 8.71 -18.64
CA ILE A 166 -1.08 7.66 -18.23
C ILE A 166 -1.59 6.26 -18.58
N PHE A 167 -2.74 5.86 -18.05
CA PHE A 167 -3.15 4.44 -18.14
C PHE A 167 -3.48 4.02 -19.57
N ARG A 168 -4.30 4.81 -20.28
CA ARG A 168 -4.69 4.51 -21.66
C ARG A 168 -3.51 4.55 -22.63
N PRO A 169 -2.63 5.57 -22.63
CA PRO A 169 -1.44 5.60 -23.49
C PRO A 169 -0.46 4.44 -23.27
N LEU A 170 -0.34 3.94 -22.03
CA LEU A 170 0.50 2.80 -21.71
C LEU A 170 -0.20 1.44 -21.88
N GLY A 171 -1.47 1.43 -22.26
CA GLY A 171 -2.28 0.22 -22.37
C GLY A 171 -2.51 -0.51 -21.03
N MET A 172 -2.49 0.22 -19.91
CA MET A 172 -2.79 -0.29 -18.56
C MET A 172 -4.31 -0.44 -18.39
N SER A 173 -4.92 -1.33 -19.17
CA SER A 173 -6.37 -1.42 -19.36
C SER A 173 -7.16 -1.82 -18.13
N THR A 174 -6.53 -2.41 -17.11
CA THR A 174 -7.22 -2.77 -15.86
C THR A 174 -7.07 -1.70 -14.77
N THR A 175 -6.10 -0.80 -14.90
CA THR A 175 -5.83 0.22 -13.88
C THR A 175 -6.92 1.28 -13.82
N ARG A 176 -7.37 1.60 -12.62
CA ARG A 176 -8.50 2.51 -12.38
C ARG A 176 -8.53 3.00 -10.93
N ILE A 177 -9.33 4.01 -10.65
CA ILE A 177 -9.72 4.40 -9.29
C ILE A 177 -10.50 3.29 -8.61
N ILE A 178 -10.36 3.14 -7.30
CA ILE A 178 -11.17 2.21 -6.53
C ILE A 178 -12.64 2.64 -6.59
N ASN A 179 -13.50 1.70 -6.96
CA ASN A 179 -14.93 1.87 -6.97
C ASN A 179 -15.57 0.57 -6.45
N GLU A 180 -16.15 0.65 -5.26
CA GLU A 180 -16.74 -0.47 -4.54
C GLU A 180 -17.97 -1.01 -5.26
N ALA A 181 -18.79 -0.11 -5.82
CA ALA A 181 -20.03 -0.43 -6.52
C ALA A 181 -19.79 -1.02 -7.92
N ALA A 182 -18.64 -0.75 -8.52
CA ALA A 182 -18.30 -1.28 -9.84
C ALA A 182 -18.11 -2.80 -9.81
N ILE A 183 -18.69 -3.48 -10.80
CA ILE A 183 -18.41 -4.89 -11.08
C ILE A 183 -17.05 -4.96 -11.78
N ILE A 184 -16.03 -5.42 -11.05
CA ILE A 184 -14.67 -5.51 -11.55
C ILE A 184 -14.28 -6.99 -11.65
N PRO A 185 -14.10 -7.54 -12.88
CA PRO A 185 -13.61 -8.89 -13.06
C PRO A 185 -12.25 -9.10 -12.38
N ASN A 186 -12.08 -10.24 -11.73
CA ASN A 186 -10.86 -10.62 -11.01
C ASN A 186 -10.47 -9.70 -9.83
N ARG A 187 -11.38 -8.89 -9.31
CA ARG A 187 -11.16 -8.10 -8.08
C ARG A 187 -10.87 -9.04 -6.90
N ALA A 188 -9.74 -8.83 -6.24
CA ALA A 188 -9.43 -9.50 -4.98
C ALA A 188 -10.28 -8.93 -3.84
N ALA A 189 -10.67 -9.79 -2.91
CA ALA A 189 -11.12 -9.35 -1.59
C ALA A 189 -9.91 -8.97 -0.73
N GLY A 190 -10.10 -7.99 0.14
CA GLY A 190 -9.07 -7.54 1.07
C GLY A 190 -9.22 -8.22 2.43
N TYR A 191 -8.08 -8.54 3.04
CA TYR A 191 -8.02 -9.25 4.32
C TYR A 191 -7.05 -8.58 5.26
N GLU A 192 -7.38 -8.61 6.54
CA GLU A 192 -6.51 -8.24 7.64
C GLU A 192 -6.39 -9.38 8.64
N ARG A 193 -5.63 -9.15 9.71
CA ARG A 193 -5.52 -10.11 10.80
C ARG A 193 -5.74 -9.43 12.12
N ASP A 194 -6.52 -10.07 12.98
CA ASP A 194 -6.70 -9.65 14.36
C ASP A 194 -5.41 -9.83 15.18
N SER A 195 -5.47 -9.46 16.46
CA SER A 195 -4.34 -9.62 17.39
C SER A 195 -3.96 -11.07 17.69
N ALA A 196 -4.87 -12.02 17.45
CA ALA A 196 -4.64 -13.46 17.59
C ALA A 196 -4.09 -14.11 16.31
N GLY A 197 -4.05 -13.37 15.20
CA GLY A 197 -3.62 -13.83 13.89
C GLY A 197 -4.73 -14.48 13.04
N THR A 198 -5.99 -14.41 13.45
CA THR A 198 -7.15 -14.85 12.67
C THR A 198 -7.28 -13.99 11.42
N VAL A 199 -7.58 -14.59 10.27
CA VAL A 199 -7.86 -13.81 9.04
C VAL A 199 -9.27 -13.26 9.11
N GLU A 200 -9.41 -11.96 8.91
CA GLU A 200 -10.69 -11.25 8.83
C GLU A 200 -10.78 -10.47 7.52
N ASN A 201 -12.00 -10.12 7.11
CA ASN A 201 -12.19 -9.18 6.01
C ASN A 201 -11.64 -7.81 6.41
N GLN A 202 -11.04 -7.11 5.44
CA GLN A 202 -10.50 -5.77 5.68
C GLN A 202 -11.55 -4.81 6.26
N ALA A 203 -11.10 -3.89 7.10
CA ALA A 203 -11.93 -2.80 7.58
C ALA A 203 -12.56 -2.00 6.42
N TRP A 204 -13.81 -1.57 6.62
CA TRP A 204 -14.52 -0.75 5.64
C TRP A 204 -13.95 0.68 5.60
N VAL A 205 -13.69 1.15 4.39
CA VAL A 205 -13.27 2.52 4.07
C VAL A 205 -14.33 3.15 3.18
N ALA A 206 -14.67 4.41 3.43
CA ALA A 206 -15.67 5.14 2.66
C ALA A 206 -15.26 5.27 1.19
N PRO A 207 -16.20 5.15 0.23
CA PRO A 207 -15.91 5.28 -1.20
C PRO A 207 -15.11 6.54 -1.55
N ARG A 208 -15.44 7.70 -0.97
CA ARG A 208 -14.72 8.95 -1.26
C ARG A 208 -13.25 8.90 -0.83
N ILE A 209 -12.91 8.27 0.29
CA ILE A 209 -11.51 8.06 0.70
C ILE A 209 -10.79 7.12 -0.26
N ASN A 210 -11.46 6.09 -0.76
CA ASN A 210 -10.93 5.23 -1.80
C ASN A 210 -10.85 5.90 -3.19
N THR A 211 -11.08 7.20 -3.27
CA THR A 211 -10.77 7.99 -4.46
C THR A 211 -9.56 8.89 -4.29
N THR A 212 -8.87 8.96 -3.14
CA THR A 212 -7.78 9.93 -2.97
C THR A 212 -6.45 9.55 -3.64
N ALA A 213 -5.65 10.57 -3.97
CA ALA A 213 -4.41 10.44 -4.73
C ALA A 213 -3.19 9.95 -3.93
N ASP A 214 -3.38 9.55 -2.68
CA ASP A 214 -2.38 8.89 -1.84
C ASP A 214 -2.23 7.39 -2.15
N GLY A 215 -3.01 6.85 -3.08
CA GLY A 215 -2.77 5.49 -3.61
C GLY A 215 -4.01 4.63 -3.69
N SER A 216 -5.18 5.25 -3.84
CA SER A 216 -6.46 4.56 -3.94
C SER A 216 -6.76 4.14 -5.38
N LEU A 217 -5.89 3.28 -5.93
CA LEU A 217 -6.02 2.71 -7.26
C LEU A 217 -6.18 1.19 -7.19
N TYR A 218 -6.79 0.65 -8.24
CA TYR A 218 -6.75 -0.76 -8.60
C TYR A 218 -5.76 -0.98 -9.74
N PHE A 219 -4.96 -2.04 -9.68
CA PHE A 219 -4.19 -2.52 -10.82
C PHE A 219 -3.88 -4.02 -10.75
N THR A 220 -3.35 -4.56 -11.84
CA THR A 220 -2.77 -5.90 -11.90
C THR A 220 -1.24 -5.84 -11.96
N VAL A 221 -0.57 -6.98 -11.76
CA VAL A 221 0.89 -7.07 -11.99
C VAL A 221 1.28 -6.83 -13.46
N ARG A 222 0.34 -7.07 -14.39
CA ARG A 222 0.53 -6.79 -15.83
C ARG A 222 0.44 -5.31 -16.13
N ASP A 223 -0.42 -4.56 -15.44
CA ASP A 223 -0.43 -3.10 -15.55
C ASP A 223 0.87 -2.49 -15.05
N LEU A 224 1.36 -2.93 -13.88
CA LEU A 224 2.64 -2.47 -13.34
C LEU A 224 3.82 -2.76 -14.27
N ALA A 225 3.76 -3.87 -15.02
CA ALA A 225 4.75 -4.17 -16.04
C ALA A 225 4.72 -3.18 -17.21
N ARG A 226 3.51 -2.81 -17.68
CA ARG A 226 3.35 -1.82 -18.75
C ARG A 226 3.82 -0.44 -18.29
N TRP A 227 3.55 -0.10 -17.02
CA TRP A 227 4.10 1.09 -16.38
C TRP A 227 5.63 1.10 -16.39
N ASP A 228 6.29 0.05 -15.91
CA ASP A 228 7.76 -0.05 -15.90
C ASP A 228 8.35 0.03 -17.32
N LEU A 229 7.74 -0.66 -18.29
CA LEU A 229 8.17 -0.61 -19.70
C LEU A 229 8.00 0.79 -20.30
N GLY A 230 6.86 1.44 -20.02
CA GLY A 230 6.55 2.79 -20.48
C GLY A 230 7.55 3.82 -19.99
N LEU A 231 7.94 3.74 -18.71
CA LEU A 231 8.98 4.60 -18.15
C LEU A 231 10.35 4.35 -18.79
N ARG A 232 10.75 3.08 -18.98
CA ARG A 232 12.07 2.74 -19.55
C ARG A 232 12.22 3.13 -21.00
N ASN A 233 11.14 3.00 -21.77
CA ASN A 233 11.14 3.29 -23.21
C ASN A 233 10.87 4.77 -23.50
N GLY A 234 10.72 5.60 -22.47
CA GLY A 234 10.45 7.02 -22.61
C GLY A 234 9.08 7.35 -23.20
N ALA A 235 8.10 6.45 -23.05
CA ALA A 235 6.75 6.64 -23.59
C ALA A 235 5.97 7.76 -22.89
N LEU A 236 6.30 8.04 -21.62
CA LEU A 236 5.72 9.15 -20.87
C LEU A 236 6.70 10.27 -20.58
N PHE A 237 7.94 9.94 -20.23
CA PHE A 237 8.96 10.91 -19.87
C PHE A 237 10.27 10.54 -20.53
N THR A 238 10.96 11.52 -21.08
CA THR A 238 12.33 11.37 -21.57
C THR A 238 13.26 10.95 -20.42
N PRO A 239 14.40 10.31 -20.72
CA PRO A 239 15.41 10.03 -19.71
C PRO A 239 15.87 11.29 -18.96
N ALA A 240 15.86 12.47 -19.58
CA ALA A 240 16.22 13.73 -18.93
C ALA A 240 15.18 14.20 -17.90
N GLU A 241 13.90 14.02 -18.17
CA GLU A 241 12.81 14.32 -17.23
C GLU A 241 12.81 13.34 -16.05
N LEU A 242 13.12 12.07 -16.29
CA LEU A 242 13.29 11.06 -15.23
C LEU A 242 14.59 11.22 -14.45
N ALA A 243 15.63 11.70 -15.13
CA ALA A 243 16.96 11.88 -14.56
C ALA A 243 17.11 13.21 -13.83
N HIS A 244 16.23 14.20 -14.06
CA HIS A 244 16.26 15.51 -13.42
C HIS A 244 16.36 15.31 -11.91
N PRO A 245 17.56 15.41 -11.34
CA PRO A 245 17.72 15.27 -9.93
C PRO A 245 17.14 16.56 -9.39
N HIS A 246 16.03 16.46 -8.68
CA HIS A 246 15.68 17.45 -7.69
C HIS A 246 16.46 17.03 -6.44
N PRO A 247 17.68 17.57 -6.22
CA PRO A 247 18.41 17.26 -5.01
C PRO A 247 17.56 17.74 -3.83
N MET A 248 17.10 16.80 -3.00
CA MET A 248 16.45 17.07 -1.71
C MET A 248 17.41 17.84 -0.81
N ARG A 249 17.44 19.18 -0.90
CA ARG A 249 18.21 19.99 0.05
C ARG A 249 17.41 20.14 1.33
N LEU A 250 17.54 19.16 2.23
CA LEU A 250 17.22 19.40 3.63
C LEU A 250 18.16 20.49 4.15
N ARG A 251 17.64 21.48 4.87
CA ARG A 251 18.39 22.69 5.30
C ARG A 251 19.75 22.38 5.97
N ASP A 252 19.92 21.21 6.59
CA ASP A 252 21.09 20.94 7.45
C ASP A 252 21.94 19.70 7.09
N ARG A 253 21.73 18.99 5.97
CA ARG A 253 22.56 17.80 5.59
C ARG A 253 22.68 17.54 4.07
N PRO A 254 23.79 16.95 3.58
CA PRO A 254 23.89 16.47 2.20
C PRO A 254 22.97 15.27 1.92
N VAL A 255 22.65 15.06 0.65
CA VAL A 255 21.26 14.90 0.12
C VAL A 255 20.85 13.48 -0.34
N HIS A 256 19.58 13.11 -0.07
CA HIS A 256 18.83 12.00 -0.70
C HIS A 256 18.33 12.39 -2.11
N ARG A 257 18.27 11.46 -3.08
CA ARG A 257 17.84 11.79 -4.46
C ARG A 257 16.37 11.43 -4.69
N LEU A 258 15.51 12.41 -5.00
CA LEU A 258 14.27 12.10 -5.71
C LEU A 258 14.67 11.62 -7.10
N ARG A 259 14.32 10.39 -7.39
CA ARG A 259 14.60 9.71 -8.64
C ARG A 259 13.32 8.93 -8.94
N LEU A 260 12.65 9.20 -10.05
CA LEU A 260 11.78 8.19 -10.65
C LEU A 260 12.70 7.09 -11.18
N ARG A 261 13.18 6.27 -10.25
CA ARG A 261 14.13 5.21 -10.50
C ARG A 261 13.89 4.15 -9.44
N LEU A 262 13.91 2.91 -9.87
CA LEU A 262 13.99 1.76 -8.98
C LEU A 262 15.29 1.87 -8.16
N VAL A 263 15.16 2.06 -6.85
CA VAL A 263 16.24 2.40 -5.93
C VAL A 263 16.27 1.30 -4.86
N GLY A 264 17.34 0.47 -4.83
CA GLY A 264 17.52 -0.69 -3.94
C GLY A 264 18.56 -0.48 -2.82
N GLY A 265 18.15 -0.69 -1.56
CA GLY A 265 18.86 -0.28 -0.35
C GLY A 265 20.28 -0.82 -0.24
N GLY A 266 21.23 0.07 0.05
CA GLY A 266 22.65 -0.25 0.17
C GLY A 266 23.11 -0.57 1.58
N GLY A 267 24.27 -1.22 1.67
CA GLY A 267 25.04 -1.39 2.91
C GLY A 267 25.67 -2.78 3.05
N GLY A 268 26.70 -3.11 2.26
CA GLY A 268 27.47 -4.35 2.40
C GLY A 268 27.94 -4.92 1.06
N ARG A 269 29.19 -5.39 0.99
CA ARG A 269 29.87 -5.90 -0.21
C ARG A 269 28.99 -6.83 -1.07
N PRO A 270 29.12 -6.79 -2.40
CA PRO A 270 28.23 -7.54 -3.30
C PRO A 270 28.49 -9.05 -3.19
N PRO A 271 27.47 -9.89 -2.94
CA PRO A 271 27.58 -11.29 -3.27
C PRO A 271 27.45 -11.45 -4.79
N ARG A 272 28.32 -12.29 -5.36
CA ARG A 272 28.23 -12.76 -6.74
C ARG A 272 26.85 -13.44 -6.90
N HIS A 273 26.15 -13.12 -8.00
CA HIS A 273 24.82 -13.61 -8.43
C HIS A 273 23.64 -12.66 -8.13
N GLY A 274 23.19 -12.01 -9.20
CA GLY A 274 22.18 -10.95 -9.19
C GLY A 274 20.74 -11.44 -9.10
N ALA A 275 20.01 -10.86 -8.15
CA ALA A 275 18.57 -10.69 -8.15
C ALA A 275 18.26 -9.30 -7.54
N ARG A 276 17.51 -8.46 -8.26
CA ARG A 276 17.14 -7.10 -7.82
C ARG A 276 15.68 -7.08 -7.35
N ARG A 277 15.38 -6.36 -6.26
CA ARG A 277 14.05 -6.25 -5.61
C ARG A 277 13.25 -5.04 -6.12
N LEU A 278 11.93 -5.06 -5.94
CA LEU A 278 10.97 -4.00 -6.33
C LEU A 278 10.42 -3.28 -5.09
N VAL A 279 10.64 -1.97 -4.96
CA VAL A 279 10.00 -1.05 -3.99
C VAL A 279 9.87 0.32 -4.67
N ALA A 280 8.73 1.00 -4.52
CA ALA A 280 8.59 2.42 -4.81
C ALA A 280 8.82 3.20 -3.50
N GLY A 281 9.94 3.92 -3.41
CA GLY A 281 10.37 4.69 -2.23
C GLY A 281 11.85 5.09 -2.33
N LEU A 282 12.20 6.28 -1.84
CA LEU A 282 13.59 6.79 -1.78
C LEU A 282 14.51 5.84 -0.99
N GLN A 283 15.81 5.83 -1.31
CA GLN A 283 16.82 5.14 -0.47
C GLN A 283 17.28 6.01 0.70
N ASP A 284 17.44 5.37 1.85
CA ASP A 284 18.36 5.79 2.90
C ASP A 284 19.76 5.19 2.69
N ALA A 285 20.78 5.97 3.04
CA ALA A 285 22.12 5.47 3.36
C ALA A 285 22.50 6.05 4.73
N HIS A 286 22.50 5.21 5.77
CA HIS A 286 23.11 5.54 7.06
C HIS A 286 24.26 4.57 7.36
N PRO A 287 25.37 5.05 7.96
CA PRO A 287 26.49 4.21 8.35
C PRO A 287 26.14 3.37 9.59
N ALA A 288 26.65 2.13 9.61
CA ALA A 288 26.46 1.18 10.70
C ALA A 288 27.06 1.69 12.03
N LEU A 289 26.34 1.46 13.14
CA LEU A 289 26.91 1.45 14.48
C LEU A 289 26.86 0.01 15.05
N PRO A 290 27.87 -0.43 15.82
CA PRO A 290 28.03 -1.84 16.22
C PRO A 290 27.43 -2.16 17.61
N GLY A 291 27.13 -3.45 17.82
CA GLY A 291 26.86 -4.10 19.13
C GLY A 291 25.35 -4.20 19.44
N GLY A 292 24.73 -5.35 19.71
CA GLY A 292 25.21 -6.62 20.25
C GLY A 292 24.77 -6.73 21.72
N TRP A 293 23.62 -7.36 22.01
CA TRP A 293 23.29 -7.82 23.35
C TRP A 293 22.53 -9.16 23.33
N ALA A 294 23.04 -10.05 24.15
CA ALA A 294 22.74 -11.47 24.26
C ALA A 294 21.60 -11.76 25.23
N HIS A 295 21.07 -12.99 25.11
CA HIS A 295 20.21 -13.66 26.08
C HIS A 295 20.80 -13.67 27.49
N GLY A 296 19.93 -13.52 28.50
CA GLY A 296 20.21 -13.85 29.89
C GLY A 296 18.93 -14.28 30.60
N GLY A 297 18.84 -15.56 30.95
CA GLY A 297 17.84 -16.09 31.87
C GLY A 297 18.21 -15.80 33.33
N GLY A 298 17.23 -15.92 34.21
CA GLY A 298 17.43 -15.81 35.66
C GLY A 298 16.15 -16.04 36.43
N ALA A 299 16.09 -17.17 37.14
CA ALA A 299 15.04 -17.60 38.04
C ALA A 299 15.04 -16.81 39.37
N GLY A 300 13.92 -16.84 40.10
CA GLY A 300 13.94 -16.50 41.53
C GLY A 300 12.58 -16.23 42.21
N GLN A 301 12.05 -17.29 42.86
CA GLN A 301 11.44 -17.33 44.22
C GLN A 301 10.22 -16.44 44.56
N ARG A 302 9.04 -17.02 44.85
CA ARG A 302 8.48 -17.51 46.16
C ARG A 302 7.92 -16.41 47.09
N GLY A 303 6.70 -16.66 47.60
CA GLY A 303 6.05 -15.98 48.75
C GLY A 303 4.55 -15.75 48.49
N VAL A 304 3.66 -16.72 48.69
CA VAL A 304 2.93 -17.09 49.94
C VAL A 304 2.02 -15.99 50.49
N GLY A 305 0.71 -16.31 50.55
CA GLY A 305 -0.14 -15.98 51.70
C GLY A 305 -1.38 -15.13 51.41
N GLY A 306 -2.56 -15.61 51.81
CA GLY A 306 -3.69 -14.74 52.18
C GLY A 306 -5.07 -15.20 51.73
N ALA A 307 -5.83 -15.79 52.65
CA ALA A 307 -7.18 -16.31 52.48
C ALA A 307 -8.29 -15.24 52.59
N GLY A 308 -9.50 -15.57 52.12
CA GLY A 308 -10.76 -14.87 52.50
C GLY A 308 -11.85 -14.98 51.41
N ARG A 309 -12.62 -16.07 51.32
CA ARG A 309 -13.96 -16.31 51.90
C ARG A 309 -15.13 -15.42 51.38
N ARG A 310 -16.12 -16.15 50.80
CA ARG A 310 -17.59 -15.92 50.73
C ARG A 310 -18.06 -14.79 49.80
N GLY A 311 -19.11 -14.94 49.00
CA GLY A 311 -20.05 -16.04 48.78
C GLY A 311 -21.25 -15.56 47.96
N ALA A 312 -22.01 -16.51 47.40
CA ALA A 312 -23.41 -16.41 46.93
C ALA A 312 -23.72 -15.41 45.79
N ARG A 313 -24.71 -15.56 44.91
CA ARG A 313 -25.69 -16.57 44.51
C ARG A 313 -26.39 -15.99 43.26
N GLY A 314 -26.94 -16.85 42.41
CA GLY A 314 -27.98 -16.52 41.42
C GLY A 314 -27.43 -16.16 40.05
N GLY A 315 -27.84 -16.75 38.93
CA GLY A 315 -29.01 -17.57 38.68
C GLY A 315 -29.67 -17.08 37.40
N GLN A 316 -29.90 -18.03 36.49
CA GLN A 316 -30.84 -18.02 35.37
C GLN A 316 -30.40 -17.44 34.02
N ALA A 317 -30.13 -18.42 33.14
CA ALA A 317 -30.28 -18.37 31.70
C ALA A 317 -31.75 -18.23 31.29
N VAL A 318 -32.00 -17.54 30.18
CA VAL A 318 -33.21 -17.66 29.37
C VAL A 318 -32.82 -17.47 27.89
N GLU A 319 -32.81 -18.56 27.13
CA GLU A 319 -33.19 -18.55 25.70
C GLU A 319 -34.73 -18.55 25.61
N PRO A 320 -35.32 -18.15 24.47
CA PRO A 320 -35.89 -19.23 23.65
C PRO A 320 -35.88 -19.01 22.12
N ARG A 321 -35.66 -20.16 21.45
CA ARG A 321 -36.46 -20.78 20.37
C ARG A 321 -36.37 -20.31 18.91
N ALA A 322 -35.95 -21.31 18.14
CA ALA A 322 -36.15 -21.53 16.72
C ALA A 322 -37.64 -21.66 16.30
N GLY A 323 -37.90 -21.28 15.05
CA GLY A 323 -39.05 -21.69 14.25
C GLY A 323 -38.58 -22.48 13.03
N HIS A 324 -39.23 -23.61 12.77
CA HIS A 324 -38.91 -24.60 11.74
C HIS A 324 -40.14 -24.74 10.82
N VAL A 325 -39.96 -24.62 9.50
CA VAL A 325 -40.78 -25.20 8.40
C VAL A 325 -39.85 -25.15 7.18
N GLY A 326 -39.59 -26.16 6.33
CA GLY A 326 -40.14 -27.48 6.13
C GLY A 326 -40.18 -27.77 4.62
N GLY A 327 -39.34 -28.69 4.11
CA GLY A 327 -39.75 -29.63 3.05
C GLY A 327 -39.07 -29.62 1.66
N ARG A 328 -38.57 -30.82 1.32
CA ARG A 328 -38.41 -31.47 -0.02
C ARG A 328 -37.17 -31.02 -0.83
N GLY A 329 -36.14 -31.86 -1.08
CA GLY A 329 -36.12 -33.16 -1.77
C GLY A 329 -35.66 -32.90 -3.21
N VAL A 330 -34.51 -33.37 -3.73
CA VAL A 330 -34.28 -34.71 -4.30
C VAL A 330 -32.79 -34.83 -4.67
N ALA A 331 -32.24 -36.04 -4.53
CA ALA A 331 -30.88 -36.45 -4.90
C ALA A 331 -30.78 -36.93 -6.37
N THR A 332 -29.60 -36.81 -6.98
CA THR A 332 -29.01 -37.75 -7.99
C THR A 332 -27.55 -37.33 -8.22
N GLN A 333 -26.57 -38.05 -7.66
CA GLN A 333 -25.71 -39.07 -8.30
C GLN A 333 -24.96 -38.62 -9.59
N GLY A 334 -23.63 -38.61 -9.50
CA GLY A 334 -22.68 -38.58 -10.63
C GLY A 334 -22.67 -39.90 -11.43
N PRO A 335 -21.67 -40.22 -12.28
CA PRO A 335 -20.23 -40.07 -12.00
C PRO A 335 -19.35 -39.70 -13.22
N SER A 336 -18.04 -39.49 -13.01
CA SER A 336 -16.98 -40.25 -13.71
C SER A 336 -15.60 -39.62 -13.45
N ALA A 337 -14.77 -40.34 -12.71
CA ALA A 337 -13.36 -40.08 -12.51
C ALA A 337 -12.55 -41.04 -13.40
N ALA A 338 -11.77 -40.49 -14.34
CA ALA A 338 -10.77 -41.25 -15.07
C ALA A 338 -9.40 -41.11 -14.36
N ARG A 339 -8.95 -42.19 -13.71
CA ARG A 339 -7.59 -42.37 -13.21
C ARG A 339 -6.66 -42.66 -14.40
N ALA A 340 -5.61 -41.86 -14.57
CA ALA A 340 -4.48 -42.19 -15.43
C ALA A 340 -3.18 -42.31 -14.61
N ARG A 341 -2.49 -43.41 -14.90
CA ARG A 341 -1.30 -44.04 -14.33
C ARG A 341 -0.13 -43.12 -13.93
N MET A 342 0.46 -43.44 -12.77
CA MET A 342 1.81 -43.03 -12.35
C MET A 342 2.87 -43.70 -13.22
N GLY A 343 3.75 -42.89 -13.81
CA GLY A 343 5.06 -43.31 -14.33
C GLY A 343 6.16 -42.55 -13.59
N LYS A 344 7.08 -43.28 -12.95
CA LYS A 344 8.31 -42.75 -12.35
C LYS A 344 9.22 -42.16 -13.43
N ARG A 345 9.85 -41.00 -13.18
CA ARG A 345 11.20 -40.64 -13.66
C ARG A 345 11.77 -39.41 -12.94
N GLU A 346 12.85 -39.66 -12.21
CA GLU A 346 14.13 -38.93 -12.07
C GLU A 346 14.16 -37.41 -11.78
N ARG A 347 14.88 -37.08 -10.68
CA ARG A 347 15.35 -35.72 -10.32
C ARG A 347 16.64 -35.37 -11.09
N PRO A 348 16.84 -34.10 -11.44
CA PRO A 348 18.17 -33.49 -11.21
C PRO A 348 18.07 -32.01 -10.76
N PRO A 349 19.21 -31.28 -10.62
CA PRO A 349 19.88 -30.94 -9.37
C PRO A 349 19.48 -29.58 -8.77
N SER A 350 19.88 -29.39 -7.51
CA SER A 350 19.70 -28.17 -6.72
C SER A 350 20.38 -26.94 -7.34
N SER A 351 19.61 -25.87 -7.56
CA SER A 351 20.15 -24.51 -7.63
C SER A 351 19.36 -23.63 -6.66
N ARG A 352 19.97 -23.22 -5.55
CA ARG A 352 19.38 -22.26 -4.60
C ARG A 352 19.19 -20.93 -5.34
N LYS A 353 17.95 -20.56 -5.65
CA LYS A 353 17.58 -19.22 -6.10
C LYS A 353 17.01 -18.46 -4.90
N ALA A 354 17.78 -17.52 -4.38
CA ALA A 354 17.31 -16.59 -3.37
C ALA A 354 16.30 -15.62 -4.01
N ALA A 355 15.03 -15.74 -3.62
CA ALA A 355 14.00 -14.74 -3.85
C ALA A 355 13.74 -14.07 -2.51
N VAL A 356 13.81 -12.74 -2.47
CA VAL A 356 13.52 -12.01 -1.23
C VAL A 356 12.43 -10.97 -1.49
N LEU A 357 11.32 -11.11 -0.76
CA LEU A 357 10.18 -10.20 -0.68
C LEU A 357 10.22 -9.41 0.63
N PHE A 358 9.54 -8.26 0.67
CA PHE A 358 9.19 -7.56 1.90
C PHE A 358 7.66 -7.49 2.05
N PRO A 359 7.13 -7.53 3.28
CA PRO A 359 5.72 -7.31 3.60
C PRO A 359 5.38 -5.82 3.59
N ALA A 360 4.30 -5.44 2.93
CA ALA A 360 3.59 -4.22 3.26
C ALA A 360 2.69 -4.53 4.46
N ARG A 361 3.12 -4.15 5.67
CA ARG A 361 2.22 -4.04 6.81
C ARG A 361 1.47 -2.72 6.66
N ILE A 362 0.15 -2.79 6.49
CA ILE A 362 -0.73 -1.68 6.81
C ILE A 362 -0.66 -1.57 8.33
N VAL A 363 0.03 -0.55 8.84
CA VAL A 363 -0.07 -0.19 10.25
C VAL A 363 -1.39 0.56 10.40
N GLY A 364 -2.47 -0.18 10.64
CA GLY A 364 -3.67 0.38 11.22
C GLY A 364 -3.32 0.84 12.63
N ALA A 365 -3.49 2.12 12.90
CA ALA A 365 -3.45 2.66 14.25
C ALA A 365 -4.60 2.03 15.05
N ALA A 366 -4.27 1.08 15.91
CA ALA A 366 -5.16 0.60 16.96
C ALA A 366 -4.33 0.34 18.22
N GLN A 367 -4.02 1.41 18.95
CA GLN A 367 -3.76 1.31 20.39
C GLN A 367 -4.83 2.15 21.09
N GLY A 368 -5.92 1.50 21.49
CA GLY A 368 -6.92 2.08 22.38
C GLY A 368 -6.33 2.40 23.76
N PRO A 369 -6.91 3.37 24.49
CA PRO A 369 -6.33 3.88 25.73
C PRO A 369 -6.38 2.84 26.84
N ARG A 370 -5.24 2.65 27.52
CA ARG A 370 -5.20 2.02 28.85
C ARG A 370 -6.01 2.89 29.81
N ARG A 371 -7.23 2.48 30.13
CA ARG A 371 -7.93 2.98 31.31
C ARG A 371 -7.15 2.56 32.54
N ARG A 372 -6.59 3.54 33.25
CA ARG A 372 -6.28 3.42 34.68
C ARG A 372 -7.63 3.32 35.40
N CYS A 373 -7.90 2.19 36.05
CA CYS A 373 -8.81 2.14 37.17
C CYS A 373 -7.96 2.04 38.44
N GLY A 374 -8.40 2.75 39.48
CA GLY A 374 -7.68 3.03 40.72
C GLY A 374 -7.43 1.85 41.63
#